data_AF-A0A1Y5MHT0-F1
#
_entry.id   AF-A0A1Y5MHT0-F1
#
_cell.length_a   1.000
_cell.length_b   1.000
_cell.length_c   1.000
_cell.angle_alpha   90.00
_cell.angle_beta   90.00
_cell.angle_gamma   90.00
#
_symmetry.space_group_name_H-M   'P 1'
#
loop_
_entity.id
_entity.type
_entity.pdbx_description
1 polymer ?
#
loop_
_entity_poly.entity_id
_entity_poly.type
_entity_poly.pdbx_seq_one_letter_code
_entity_poly.pdbx_strand_id
1 'polypeptide(L)'
;MSKIYFIRHAKAVDENKDGAKDASRELSPKGKEDAKFMASRLKMYDVMPGAIFSSSAKRCEQTAKIIAKTLKFKEKSIEIKDELYDISFEDLLEFVRNLDKNLDEIFIITHNPSITEICEYLSDSSIDNIPTSGIFCIEFECKFKELKEGSAKALFFDHPKKHQR
;
A
#
# COMPACT_ATOMS: atom_id res chain seq x y z
N MET A 1 4.87 2.97 19.30
CA MET A 1 5.51 2.90 17.97
C MET A 1 4.42 2.60 16.98
N SER A 2 4.35 3.36 15.90
CA SER A 2 3.36 3.17 14.85
C SER A 2 4.04 2.71 13.58
N LYS A 3 3.35 1.90 12.78
CA LYS A 3 3.83 1.37 11.51
C LYS A 3 2.89 1.73 10.38
N ILE A 4 3.47 2.07 9.23
CA ILE A 4 2.73 2.22 7.98
C ILE A 4 3.28 1.22 6.98
N TYR A 5 2.37 0.44 6.40
CA TYR A 5 2.61 -0.48 5.30
C TYR A 5 2.13 0.18 4.02
N PHE A 6 3.07 0.67 3.24
CA PHE A 6 2.83 1.20 1.91
C PHE A 6 2.82 0.04 0.91
N ILE A 7 1.66 -0.18 0.28
CA ILE A 7 1.42 -1.30 -0.61
C ILE A 7 1.07 -0.77 -2.00
N ARG A 8 1.90 -1.05 -3.00
CA ARG A 8 1.52 -0.77 -4.38
C ARG A 8 0.51 -1.81 -4.82
N HIS A 9 -0.55 -1.38 -5.52
CA HIS A 9 -1.54 -2.29 -6.08
C HIS A 9 -0.90 -3.45 -6.88
N ALA A 10 -1.58 -4.59 -6.91
CA ALA A 10 -1.13 -5.74 -7.70
C ALA A 10 -1.34 -5.51 -9.20
N LYS A 11 -0.75 -6.37 -10.04
CA LYS A 11 -0.74 -6.19 -11.50
C LYS A 11 -2.17 -6.14 -12.08
N ALA A 12 -2.52 -5.01 -12.70
CA ALA A 12 -3.78 -4.84 -13.44
C ALA A 12 -3.72 -5.49 -14.82
N VAL A 13 -4.88 -5.72 -15.44
CA VAL A 13 -4.96 -5.98 -16.88
C VAL A 13 -4.51 -4.74 -17.65
N ASP A 14 -3.95 -4.95 -18.83
CA ASP A 14 -3.61 -3.86 -19.74
C ASP A 14 -4.90 -3.19 -20.21
N GLU A 15 -4.80 -1.94 -20.67
CA GLU A 15 -5.93 -1.28 -21.31
C GLU A 15 -6.34 -2.08 -22.54
N ASN A 16 -7.56 -2.60 -22.56
CA ASN A 16 -8.10 -3.21 -23.76
C ASN A 16 -8.18 -2.15 -24.86
N LYS A 17 -8.06 -2.58 -26.13
CA LYS A 17 -8.24 -1.71 -27.31
C LYS A 17 -9.60 -0.98 -27.33
N ASP A 18 -10.56 -1.42 -26.50
CA ASP A 18 -11.90 -0.84 -26.36
C ASP A 18 -12.00 0.32 -25.35
N GLY A 19 -10.87 0.82 -24.82
CA GLY A 19 -10.85 2.12 -24.11
C GLY A 19 -11.42 2.09 -22.68
N ALA A 20 -11.20 1.01 -21.94
CA ALA A 20 -11.55 0.98 -20.52
C ALA A 20 -10.80 2.10 -19.76
N LYS A 21 -11.52 2.93 -19.02
CA LYS A 21 -10.93 4.01 -18.21
C LYS A 21 -9.90 3.44 -17.23
N ASP A 22 -8.75 4.09 -17.04
CA ASP A 22 -7.67 3.57 -16.20
C ASP A 22 -8.16 3.13 -14.80
N ALA A 23 -8.98 3.95 -14.15
CA ALA A 23 -9.55 3.68 -12.84
C ALA A 23 -10.39 2.38 -12.77
N SER A 24 -10.99 1.95 -13.89
CA SER A 24 -11.80 0.72 -13.98
C SER A 24 -11.00 -0.55 -14.25
N ARG A 25 -9.68 -0.46 -14.48
CA ARG A 25 -8.84 -1.62 -14.74
C ARG A 25 -8.81 -2.55 -13.54
N GLU A 26 -9.22 -3.79 -13.76
CA GLU A 26 -9.17 -4.84 -12.75
C GLU A 26 -7.78 -5.47 -12.63
N LEU A 27 -7.55 -6.21 -11.55
CA LEU A 27 -6.39 -7.09 -11.41
C LEU A 27 -6.41 -8.19 -12.46
N SER A 28 -5.25 -8.39 -13.08
CA SER A 28 -4.96 -9.58 -13.89
C SER A 28 -5.03 -10.86 -13.04
N PRO A 29 -5.21 -12.05 -13.64
CA PRO A 29 -5.14 -13.32 -12.91
C PRO A 29 -3.85 -13.46 -12.09
N LYS A 30 -2.70 -13.12 -12.69
CA LYS A 30 -1.41 -13.11 -12.00
C LYS A 30 -1.37 -12.10 -10.85
N GLY A 31 -1.93 -10.90 -11.04
CA GLY A 31 -2.02 -9.89 -9.99
C GLY A 31 -2.85 -10.36 -8.79
N LYS A 32 -3.95 -11.09 -9.04
CA LYS A 32 -4.76 -11.70 -7.96
C LYS A 32 -3.98 -12.76 -7.18
N GLU A 33 -3.14 -13.55 -7.85
CA GLU A 33 -2.24 -14.52 -7.21
C GLU A 33 -1.15 -13.83 -6.39
N ASP A 34 -0.49 -12.81 -6.94
CA ASP A 34 0.55 -12.04 -6.27
C ASP A 34 0.03 -11.36 -5.01
N ALA A 35 -1.16 -10.74 -5.07
CA ALA A 35 -1.80 -10.14 -3.91
C ALA A 35 -2.09 -11.18 -2.81
N LYS A 36 -2.58 -12.38 -3.17
CA LYS A 36 -2.81 -13.48 -2.20
C LYS A 36 -1.52 -13.99 -1.60
N PHE A 37 -0.48 -14.12 -2.41
CA PHE A 37 0.85 -14.55 -1.97
C PHE A 37 1.41 -13.57 -0.95
N MET A 38 1.44 -12.27 -1.28
CA MET A 38 1.97 -11.24 -0.38
C MET A 38 1.11 -11.08 0.88
N ALA A 39 -0.21 -11.22 0.78
CA ALA A 39 -1.08 -11.24 1.96
C ALA A 39 -0.80 -12.43 2.89
N SER A 40 -0.46 -13.60 2.33
CA SER A 40 -0.09 -14.78 3.11
C SER A 40 1.25 -14.58 3.82
N ARG A 41 2.16 -13.79 3.24
CA ARG A 41 3.43 -13.42 3.87
C ARG A 41 3.21 -12.48 5.05
N LEU A 42 2.38 -11.45 4.89
CA LEU A 42 1.96 -10.59 6.02
C LEU A 42 1.41 -11.42 7.18
N LYS A 43 0.53 -12.38 6.87
CA LYS A 43 -0.03 -13.30 7.87
C LYS A 43 1.03 -14.17 8.55
N MET A 44 2.03 -14.66 7.80
CA MET A 44 3.11 -15.48 8.34
C MET A 44 3.99 -14.72 9.35
N TYR A 45 4.10 -13.40 9.20
CA TYR A 45 4.81 -12.52 10.13
C TYR A 45 3.90 -11.90 11.20
N ASP A 46 2.68 -12.43 11.37
CA ASP A 46 1.67 -11.94 12.32
C ASP A 46 1.33 -10.44 12.17
N VAL A 47 1.48 -9.90 10.94
CA VAL A 47 1.12 -8.51 10.64
C VAL A 47 -0.39 -8.39 10.44
N MET A 48 -1.02 -7.46 11.16
CA MET A 48 -2.48 -7.28 11.15
C MET A 48 -2.84 -5.78 11.15
N PRO A 49 -3.56 -5.29 10.13
CA PRO A 49 -3.90 -3.88 10.06
C PRO A 49 -4.95 -3.49 11.12
N GLY A 50 -4.71 -2.35 11.78
CA GLY A 50 -5.74 -1.61 12.51
C GLY A 50 -6.64 -0.80 11.58
N ALA A 51 -6.11 -0.33 10.44
CA ALA A 51 -6.86 0.34 9.39
C ALA A 51 -6.29 0.01 8.00
N ILE A 52 -7.17 0.03 6.99
CA ILE A 52 -6.80 -0.12 5.58
C ILE A 52 -7.40 1.04 4.80
N PHE A 53 -6.53 1.86 4.21
CA PHE A 53 -6.90 2.91 3.26
C PHE A 53 -6.53 2.48 1.84
N SER A 54 -7.45 2.61 0.90
CA SER A 54 -7.22 2.24 -0.50
C SER A 54 -7.66 3.34 -1.43
N SER A 55 -6.85 3.60 -2.47
CA SER A 55 -7.31 4.30 -3.66
C SER A 55 -8.58 3.65 -4.23
N SER A 56 -9.45 4.47 -4.81
CA SER A 56 -10.71 4.04 -5.46
C SER A 56 -10.53 3.37 -6.82
N ALA A 57 -9.31 3.32 -7.38
CA ALA A 57 -9.05 2.50 -8.56
C ALA A 57 -9.38 1.03 -8.28
N LYS A 58 -10.05 0.35 -9.23
CA LYS A 58 -10.49 -1.05 -9.08
C LYS A 58 -9.35 -2.00 -8.72
N ARG A 59 -8.17 -1.80 -9.30
CA ARG A 59 -6.95 -2.56 -8.96
C ARG A 59 -6.50 -2.39 -7.51
N CYS A 60 -6.63 -1.19 -6.93
CA CYS A 60 -6.31 -0.93 -5.52
C CYS A 60 -7.36 -1.56 -4.62
N GLU A 61 -8.64 -1.31 -4.88
CA GLU A 61 -9.76 -1.90 -4.13
C GLU A 61 -9.64 -3.44 -4.09
N GLN A 62 -9.43 -4.08 -5.24
CA GLN A 62 -9.29 -5.53 -5.33
C GLN A 62 -8.05 -6.04 -4.57
N THR A 63 -6.93 -5.31 -4.62
CA THR A 63 -5.72 -5.64 -3.83
C THR A 63 -6.01 -5.58 -2.33
N ALA A 64 -6.62 -4.48 -1.86
CA ALA A 64 -6.98 -4.29 -0.46
C ALA A 64 -7.96 -5.37 0.03
N LYS A 65 -8.97 -5.72 -0.77
CA LYS A 65 -9.93 -6.79 -0.45
C LYS A 65 -9.29 -8.16 -0.31
N ILE A 66 -8.35 -8.50 -1.21
CA ILE A 66 -7.61 -9.77 -1.14
C ILE A 66 -6.77 -9.84 0.14
N ILE A 67 -6.07 -8.74 0.47
CA ILE A 67 -5.27 -8.65 1.69
C ILE A 67 -6.16 -8.77 2.91
N ALA A 68 -7.21 -7.96 3.00
CA ALA A 68 -8.16 -7.96 4.12
C ALA A 68 -8.75 -9.34 4.37
N LYS A 69 -9.22 -10.02 3.31
CA LYS A 69 -9.76 -11.38 3.41
C LYS A 69 -8.75 -12.38 3.98
N THR A 70 -7.50 -12.30 3.55
CA THR A 70 -6.44 -13.22 4.00
C THR A 70 -6.08 -13.00 5.47
N LEU A 71 -6.04 -11.73 5.89
CA LEU A 71 -5.76 -11.29 7.25
C LEU A 71 -7.02 -11.29 8.15
N LYS A 72 -8.16 -11.76 7.65
CA LYS A 72 -9.46 -11.74 8.36
C LYS A 72 -9.89 -10.33 8.84
N PHE A 73 -9.39 -9.28 8.19
CA PHE A 73 -9.87 -7.91 8.38
C PHE A 73 -11.23 -7.74 7.70
N LYS A 74 -12.15 -6.99 8.32
CA LYS A 74 -13.51 -6.80 7.81
C LYS A 74 -13.47 -5.97 6.52
N GLU A 75 -13.89 -6.54 5.40
CA GLU A 75 -13.91 -5.84 4.11
C GLU A 75 -14.68 -4.51 4.14
N LYS A 76 -15.79 -4.45 4.91
CA LYS A 76 -16.59 -3.23 5.08
C LYS A 76 -15.87 -2.12 5.86
N SER A 77 -14.77 -2.44 6.53
CA SER A 77 -13.94 -1.49 7.28
C SER A 77 -12.78 -0.96 6.45
N ILE A 78 -12.64 -1.37 5.19
CA ILE A 78 -11.69 -0.76 4.27
C ILE A 78 -12.22 0.63 3.90
N GLU A 79 -11.40 1.66 4.12
CA GLU A 79 -11.72 3.02 3.74
C GLU A 79 -11.23 3.31 2.32
N ILE A 80 -12.19 3.48 1.42
CA ILE A 80 -11.90 3.89 0.05
C ILE A 80 -11.77 5.41 0.01
N LYS A 81 -10.64 5.90 -0.50
CA LYS A 81 -10.31 7.33 -0.59
C LYS A 81 -10.02 7.69 -2.04
N ASP A 82 -10.84 8.55 -2.62
CA ASP A 82 -10.63 9.04 -3.99
C ASP A 82 -9.34 9.85 -4.10
N GLU A 83 -8.98 10.61 -3.06
CA GLU A 83 -7.73 11.39 -3.00
C GLU A 83 -6.47 10.53 -3.12
N LEU A 84 -6.52 9.22 -2.81
CA LEU A 84 -5.40 8.30 -3.00
C LEU A 84 -5.25 7.82 -4.46
N TYR A 85 -6.19 8.14 -5.37
CA TYR A 85 -6.06 7.88 -6.80
C TYR A 85 -5.22 8.98 -7.46
N ASP A 86 -4.13 8.59 -8.12
CA ASP A 86 -3.20 9.53 -8.77
C ASP A 86 -2.68 10.64 -7.83
N ILE A 87 -2.56 10.31 -6.55
CA ILE A 87 -2.13 11.23 -5.49
C ILE A 87 -0.68 11.65 -5.71
N SER A 88 -0.34 12.93 -5.49
CA SER A 88 1.06 13.39 -5.48
C SER A 88 1.81 12.94 -4.23
N PHE A 89 3.13 13.09 -4.20
CA PHE A 89 3.92 12.85 -2.98
C PHE A 89 3.51 13.80 -1.85
N GLU A 90 3.36 15.09 -2.15
CA GLU A 90 3.00 16.11 -1.17
C GLU A 90 1.63 15.82 -0.55
N ASP A 91 0.65 15.49 -1.38
CA ASP A 91 -0.71 15.16 -0.93
C ASP A 91 -0.73 13.84 -0.14
N LEU A 92 0.08 12.85 -0.52
CA LEU A 92 0.19 11.59 0.22
C LEU A 92 0.84 11.80 1.60
N LEU A 93 1.85 12.67 1.68
CA LEU A 93 2.46 13.05 2.94
C LEU A 93 1.48 13.80 3.84
N GLU A 94 0.68 14.72 3.28
CA GLU A 94 -0.38 15.41 4.01
C GLU A 94 -1.47 14.43 4.49
N PHE A 95 -1.93 13.52 3.62
CA PHE A 95 -2.87 12.46 3.96
C PHE A 95 -2.37 11.68 5.18
N VAL A 96 -1.13 11.19 5.13
CA VAL A 96 -0.51 10.44 6.24
C VAL A 96 -0.43 11.28 7.51
N ARG A 97 -0.01 12.54 7.42
CA ARG A 97 0.08 13.45 8.58
C ARG A 97 -1.27 13.72 9.25
N ASN A 98 -2.36 13.60 8.51
CA ASN A 98 -3.73 13.83 8.98
C ASN A 98 -4.43 12.58 9.55
N LEU A 99 -3.78 11.40 9.54
CA LEU A 99 -4.32 10.18 10.14
C LEU A 99 -4.43 10.26 11.68
N ASP A 100 -5.38 9.51 12.25
CA ASP A 100 -5.65 9.49 13.69
C ASP A 100 -4.52 8.80 14.48
N LYS A 101 -4.28 9.29 15.71
CA LYS A 101 -3.18 8.88 16.60
C LYS A 101 -3.39 7.51 17.25
N ASN A 102 -4.57 6.91 17.13
CA ASN A 102 -4.91 5.64 17.80
C ASN A 102 -4.68 4.40 16.92
N LEU A 103 -3.98 4.54 15.79
CA LEU A 103 -3.73 3.45 14.85
C LEU A 103 -2.27 2.98 14.95
N ASP A 104 -2.07 1.75 15.42
CA ASP A 104 -0.73 1.16 15.58
C ASP A 104 -0.16 0.63 14.26
N GLU A 105 -0.99 -0.03 13.43
CA GLU A 105 -0.58 -0.57 12.13
C GLU A 105 -1.57 -0.14 11.04
N ILE A 106 -1.10 0.66 10.07
CA ILE A 106 -1.91 1.20 8.98
C ILE A 106 -1.44 0.64 7.66
N PHE A 107 -2.37 0.20 6.82
CA PHE A 107 -2.08 -0.18 5.44
C PHE A 107 -2.59 0.90 4.50
N ILE A 108 -1.74 1.34 3.57
CA ILE A 108 -2.09 2.30 2.51
C ILE A 108 -1.84 1.65 1.17
N ILE A 109 -2.91 1.43 0.39
CA ILE A 109 -2.85 0.84 -0.94
C ILE A 109 -2.99 1.94 -1.99
N THR A 110 -1.91 2.24 -2.71
CA THR A 110 -1.88 3.28 -3.75
C THR A 110 -0.92 2.95 -4.91
N HIS A 111 -0.48 3.96 -5.66
CA HIS A 111 0.22 3.86 -6.93
C HIS A 111 1.63 4.46 -6.84
N ASN A 112 2.49 4.07 -7.78
CA ASN A 112 3.72 4.82 -8.06
C ASN A 112 3.37 6.07 -8.88
N PRO A 113 4.20 7.14 -8.82
CA PRO A 113 5.49 7.21 -8.12
C PRO A 113 5.39 7.51 -6.62
N SER A 114 4.32 8.16 -6.17
CA SER A 114 4.19 8.77 -4.84
C SER A 114 4.42 7.82 -3.68
N ILE A 115 4.02 6.55 -3.80
CA ILE A 115 4.29 5.54 -2.77
C ILE A 115 5.78 5.20 -2.62
N THR A 116 6.55 5.26 -3.71
CA THR A 116 8.02 5.07 -3.64
C THR A 116 8.65 6.32 -3.02
N GLU A 117 8.27 7.50 -3.50
CA GLU A 117 8.79 8.79 -3.04
C GLU A 117 8.56 9.00 -1.53
N ILE A 118 7.37 8.69 -1.01
CA ILE A 118 7.11 8.83 0.43
C ILE A 118 7.92 7.83 1.27
N CYS A 119 8.16 6.62 0.77
CA CYS A 119 8.96 5.63 1.48
C CYS A 119 10.43 6.07 1.57
N GLU A 120 10.98 6.58 0.47
CA GLU A 120 12.35 7.11 0.42
C GLU A 120 12.48 8.39 1.25
N TYR A 121 11.48 9.28 1.21
CA TYR A 121 11.48 10.52 1.98
C TYR A 121 11.43 10.26 3.49
N LEU A 122 10.51 9.42 3.95
CA LEU A 122 10.31 9.20 5.39
C LEU A 122 11.40 8.32 6.02
N SER A 123 12.12 7.52 5.22
CA SER A 123 13.15 6.60 5.70
C SER A 123 14.53 6.91 5.14
N ASP A 124 15.51 6.07 5.45
CA ASP A 124 16.88 6.11 4.93
C ASP A 124 17.08 5.18 3.71
N SER A 125 15.98 4.71 3.10
CA SER A 125 16.02 3.74 2.01
C SER A 125 16.07 4.38 0.62
N SER A 126 16.72 3.68 -0.32
CA SER A 126 16.65 3.93 -1.75
C SER A 126 16.09 2.69 -2.43
N ILE A 127 14.90 2.84 -3.03
CA ILE A 127 14.03 1.75 -3.49
C ILE A 127 13.92 1.78 -5.02
N ASP A 128 14.12 2.96 -5.65
CA ASP A 128 13.95 3.29 -7.07
C ASP A 128 12.50 3.11 -7.58
N ASN A 129 11.89 1.95 -7.34
CA ASN A 129 10.52 1.65 -7.70
C ASN A 129 9.98 0.49 -6.86
N ILE A 130 8.87 0.72 -6.15
CA ILE A 130 8.08 -0.37 -5.56
C ILE A 130 7.36 -1.12 -6.70
N PRO A 131 7.61 -2.43 -6.95
CA PRO A 131 6.92 -3.19 -7.98
C PRO A 131 5.46 -3.48 -7.59
N THR A 132 4.63 -3.93 -8.53
CA THR A 132 3.23 -4.27 -8.23
C THR A 132 3.13 -5.33 -7.14
N SER A 133 2.20 -5.16 -6.20
CA SER A 133 2.08 -5.97 -4.99
C SER A 133 3.30 -5.88 -4.04
N GLY A 134 4.20 -4.92 -4.24
CA GLY A 134 5.27 -4.63 -3.30
C GLY A 134 4.75 -3.99 -2.02
N ILE A 135 5.35 -4.35 -0.90
CA ILE A 135 5.02 -3.89 0.45
C ILE A 135 6.28 -3.31 1.06
N PHE A 136 6.22 -2.04 1.44
CA PHE A 136 7.27 -1.35 2.18
C PHE A 136 6.72 -0.94 3.55
N CYS A 137 7.41 -1.32 4.61
CA CYS A 137 7.00 -1.00 5.97
C CYS A 137 7.97 -0.02 6.61
N ILE A 138 7.43 1.07 7.16
CA ILE A 138 8.16 2.00 8.02
C ILE A 138 7.63 1.94 9.45
N GLU A 139 8.51 2.26 10.41
CA GLU A 139 8.20 2.41 11.83
C GLU A 139 8.68 3.77 12.34
N PHE A 140 7.88 4.41 13.19
CA PHE A 140 8.20 5.70 13.79
C PHE A 140 7.61 5.85 15.20
N GLU A 141 8.17 6.78 15.96
CA GLU A 141 7.79 7.09 17.35
C GLU A 141 7.05 8.42 17.50
N CYS A 142 7.22 9.34 16.54
CA CYS A 142 6.58 10.65 16.57
C CYS A 142 5.08 10.57 16.22
N LYS A 143 4.36 11.68 16.38
CA LYS A 143 2.97 11.76 15.90
C LYS A 143 2.96 11.79 14.37
N PHE A 144 1.88 11.33 13.74
CA PHE A 144 1.68 11.44 12.29
C PHE A 144 1.99 12.83 11.75
N LYS A 145 1.48 13.89 12.39
CA LYS A 145 1.74 15.31 12.00
C LYS A 145 3.22 15.73 12.04
N GLU A 146 4.06 15.00 12.78
CA GLU A 146 5.48 15.28 12.97
C GLU A 146 6.36 14.47 12.01
N LEU A 147 5.78 13.56 11.20
CA LEU A 147 6.49 12.83 10.16
C LEU A 147 7.13 13.82 9.17
N LYS A 148 8.43 13.66 8.94
CA LYS A 148 9.28 14.46 8.06
C LYS A 148 10.38 13.58 7.48
N GLU A 149 11.25 14.18 6.69
CA GLU A 149 12.40 13.48 6.10
C GLU A 149 13.20 12.70 7.17
N GLY A 150 13.46 11.42 6.91
CA GLY A 150 14.23 10.55 7.79
C GLY A 150 13.65 10.34 9.21
N SER A 151 12.36 10.65 9.42
CA SER A 151 11.72 10.51 10.75
C SER A 151 11.24 9.09 11.07
N ALA A 152 11.30 8.18 10.11
CA ALA A 152 10.92 6.79 10.25
C ALA A 152 12.07 5.86 9.85
N LYS A 153 12.02 4.62 10.31
CA LYS A 153 12.97 3.56 9.93
C LYS A 153 12.29 2.59 8.98
N ALA A 154 12.98 2.17 7.94
CA ALA A 154 12.51 1.06 7.11
C ALA A 154 12.64 -0.26 7.88
N LEU A 155 11.54 -0.98 8.07
CA LEU A 155 11.54 -2.29 8.72
C LEU A 155 11.76 -3.42 7.73
N PHE A 156 11.05 -3.39 6.60
CA PHE A 156 11.27 -4.32 5.50
C PHE A 156 10.71 -3.81 4.18
N PHE A 157 11.23 -4.39 3.10
CA PHE A 157 10.71 -4.24 1.75
C PHE A 157 10.58 -5.61 1.10
N ASP A 158 9.38 -5.99 0.70
CA ASP A 158 9.11 -7.30 0.11
C ASP A 158 8.18 -7.21 -1.11
N HIS A 159 8.36 -8.12 -2.07
CA HIS A 159 7.56 -8.16 -3.29
C HIS A 159 7.62 -9.53 -3.98
N PRO A 160 6.64 -9.87 -4.84
CA PRO A 160 6.55 -11.20 -5.45
C PRO A 160 7.84 -11.67 -6.14
N LYS A 161 8.50 -10.78 -6.88
CA LYS A 161 9.74 -11.11 -7.62
C LYS A 161 10.93 -11.55 -6.73
N LYS A 162 10.96 -11.25 -5.43
CA LYS A 162 12.02 -11.76 -4.52
C LYS A 162 11.89 -13.27 -4.26
N HIS A 163 10.75 -13.87 -4.62
CA HIS A 163 10.40 -15.26 -4.30
C HIS A 163 10.19 -16.12 -5.54
N GLN A 164 10.41 -15.57 -6.73
CA GLN A 164 10.35 -16.32 -7.98
C GLN A 164 11.74 -16.91 -8.21
N ARG A 165 11.82 -18.24 -8.30
CA ARG A 165 13.03 -18.97 -8.69
C ARG A 165 13.18 -18.97 -10.21
#